data_AF-A0AA85J491-F1
#
_entry.id   AF-A0AA85J491-F1
#
_cell.length_a   1.000
_cell.length_b   1.000
_cell.length_c   1.000
_cell.angle_alpha   90.00
_cell.angle_beta   90.00
_cell.angle_gamma   90.00
#
_symmetry.space_group_name_H-M   'P 1'
#
loop_
_entity.id
_entity.type
_entity.pdbx_description
1 polymer ?
#
loop_
_entity_poly.entity_id
_entity_poly.type
_entity_poly.pdbx_seq_one_letter_code
_entity_poly.pdbx_strand_id
1 'polypeptide(L)'
;MSTNTFQSFSSSNKFTVALCVLNQWALDFTGNTQRIIKSIQIAKRLQAKYRVGPELEISSYGCEDHFHEPDTYTHSWQSIAKILEEMKANPEMQDIVCDIGMPVLHEGVAYNCRILLLNAKILLIRPKQVLADEGLHRETRWFTSWPHYQSIVHFELPDFVCRVTQDLQSSTFFGDAILRFAGDGCSENVQVGLETCEELWIGTPPHIRMFAAGVDAVFNASASHHELRKLNRRVELVKCASRTNGGGLYAYTNLRGCDSGRVCYDGCALAAVNGQLIYMSEQFGFEDVSVHPITVSLNSIRSKRIASRCFGRAAVEKSVAKLEATGIAHKDYPVIKVAFNLCHSDYWFDHSREIKIDTHILSPAEEIAYGPALWLWDNLRRSKSSGFFLCLSGGLDSASVACIVFSLCYQIFEAIISQRNFTVLEQCRSLLNESNEYIPHSAHELCSRLLTTCYMSTENSSAYTRSRASRLAQAIGSKHLEI
;
A
#
# COMPACT_ATOMS: atom_id res chain seq x y z
N MET A 1 46.40 9.74 35.76
CA MET A 1 45.93 8.83 34.69
C MET A 1 44.40 8.83 34.75
N SER A 2 43.78 9.64 33.89
CA SER A 2 42.32 9.72 33.75
C SER A 2 41.81 8.47 33.03
N THR A 3 41.04 7.66 33.73
CA THR A 3 40.35 6.50 33.19
C THR A 3 39.23 6.98 32.27
N ASN A 4 39.50 7.01 30.96
CA ASN A 4 38.47 7.13 29.93
C ASN A 4 37.51 5.95 30.07
N THR A 5 36.33 6.22 30.64
CA THR A 5 35.19 5.33 30.60
C THR A 5 34.69 5.35 29.16
N PHE A 6 34.98 4.28 28.40
CA PHE A 6 34.30 4.01 27.15
C PHE A 6 32.81 3.80 27.48
N GLN A 7 32.03 4.88 27.44
CA GLN A 7 30.58 4.75 27.31
C GLN A 7 30.31 4.18 25.91
N SER A 8 30.12 2.87 25.83
CA SER A 8 29.58 2.24 24.63
C SER A 8 28.14 2.71 24.46
N PHE A 9 27.91 3.71 23.62
CA PHE A 9 26.58 4.06 23.14
C PHE A 9 26.14 2.92 22.20
N SER A 10 25.52 1.89 22.75
CA SER A 10 25.09 0.69 22.02
C SER A 10 23.67 0.86 21.51
N SER A 11 23.47 1.76 20.52
CA SER A 11 22.18 1.96 19.83
C SER A 11 21.47 0.64 19.52
N SER A 12 20.21 0.43 19.92
CA SER A 12 19.43 -0.76 19.56
C SER A 12 19.39 -1.00 18.04
N ASN A 13 19.81 -2.18 17.58
CA ASN A 13 19.95 -2.50 16.14
C ASN A 13 18.62 -2.86 15.45
N LYS A 14 17.48 -2.47 16.04
CA LYS A 14 16.15 -2.75 15.50
C LYS A 14 15.53 -1.48 14.94
N PHE A 15 14.84 -1.58 13.82
CA PHE A 15 14.02 -0.50 13.28
C PHE A 15 12.61 -1.01 12.97
N THR A 16 11.64 -0.10 13.01
CA THR A 16 10.23 -0.39 12.71
C THR A 16 9.78 0.39 11.49
N VAL A 17 9.26 -0.34 10.50
CA VAL A 17 8.59 0.20 9.32
C VAL A 17 7.09 -0.07 9.39
N ALA A 18 6.26 0.91 9.06
CA ALA A 18 4.82 0.79 8.98
C ALA A 18 4.38 0.60 7.53
N LEU A 19 3.74 -0.54 7.24
CA LEU A 19 3.10 -0.81 5.96
C LEU A 19 1.65 -0.33 6.00
N CYS A 20 1.31 0.61 5.12
CA CYS A 20 -0.02 1.23 5.10
C CYS A 20 -0.84 0.73 3.92
N VAL A 21 -1.98 0.11 4.22
CA VAL A 21 -2.99 -0.28 3.23
C VAL A 21 -4.11 0.74 3.29
N LEU A 22 -4.37 1.41 2.16
CA LEU A 22 -5.30 2.54 2.10
C LEU A 22 -6.40 2.31 1.06
N ASN A 23 -7.62 2.70 1.42
CA ASN A 23 -8.75 2.73 0.51
C ASN A 23 -8.90 4.12 -0.12
N GLN A 24 -8.09 4.39 -1.14
CA GLN A 24 -8.10 5.65 -1.86
C GLN A 24 -9.23 5.72 -2.89
N TRP A 25 -9.51 6.92 -3.38
CA TRP A 25 -10.52 7.18 -4.39
C TRP A 25 -9.93 8.10 -5.46
N ALA A 26 -10.03 7.72 -6.73
CA ALA A 26 -9.54 8.51 -7.86
C ALA A 26 -10.02 9.96 -7.76
N LEU A 27 -9.06 10.90 -7.82
CA LEU A 27 -9.26 12.35 -7.76
C LEU A 27 -9.84 12.92 -6.44
N ASP A 28 -10.13 12.10 -5.43
CA ASP A 28 -10.50 12.55 -4.08
C ASP A 28 -9.26 13.06 -3.32
N PHE A 29 -8.60 14.10 -3.83
CA PHE A 29 -7.36 14.61 -3.24
C PHE A 29 -7.52 14.96 -1.76
N THR A 30 -8.69 15.47 -1.36
CA THR A 30 -8.98 15.82 0.03
C THR A 30 -9.05 14.57 0.91
N GLY A 31 -9.89 13.59 0.56
CA GLY A 31 -10.02 12.36 1.33
C GLY A 31 -8.73 11.53 1.31
N ASN A 32 -8.07 11.45 0.16
CA ASN A 32 -6.80 10.70 0.01
C ASN A 32 -5.71 11.29 0.90
N THR A 33 -5.56 12.62 0.92
CA THR A 33 -4.62 13.33 1.79
C THR A 33 -4.92 13.09 3.27
N GLN A 34 -6.20 13.12 3.67
CA GLN A 34 -6.61 12.84 5.04
C GLN A 34 -6.28 11.40 5.46
N ARG A 35 -6.51 10.41 4.58
CA ARG A 35 -6.15 9.01 4.83
C ARG A 35 -4.64 8.83 4.98
N ILE A 36 -3.84 9.53 4.16
CA ILE A 36 -2.37 9.53 4.26
C ILE A 36 -1.92 10.13 5.60
N ILE A 37 -2.40 11.32 5.96
CA ILE A 37 -2.09 11.99 7.24
C ILE A 37 -2.43 11.08 8.43
N LYS A 38 -3.64 10.49 8.41
CA LYS A 38 -4.08 9.54 9.45
C LYS A 38 -3.15 8.33 9.54
N SER A 39 -2.71 7.79 8.40
CA SER A 39 -1.77 6.66 8.38
C SER A 39 -0.40 7.02 8.97
N ILE A 40 0.10 8.24 8.73
CA ILE A 40 1.36 8.73 9.29
C ILE A 40 1.24 8.87 10.82
N GLN A 41 0.17 9.47 11.31
CA GLN A 41 -0.08 9.62 12.75
C GLN A 41 -0.19 8.26 13.45
N ILE A 42 -0.92 7.31 12.86
CA ILE A 42 -1.03 5.94 13.41
C ILE A 42 0.35 5.26 13.40
N ALA A 43 1.10 5.34 12.30
CA ALA A 43 2.44 4.78 12.21
C ALA A 43 3.37 5.34 13.30
N LYS A 44 3.31 6.66 13.55
CA LYS A 44 4.11 7.31 14.60
C LYS A 44 3.71 6.86 16.00
N ARG A 45 2.40 6.74 16.29
CA ARG A 45 1.90 6.21 17.58
C ARG A 45 2.33 4.75 17.80
N LEU A 46 2.42 3.97 16.72
CA LEU A 46 2.97 2.61 16.71
C LEU A 46 4.51 2.59 16.70
N GLN A 47 5.15 3.74 16.95
CA GLN A 47 6.60 3.91 17.05
C GLN A 47 7.37 3.58 15.76
N ALA A 48 6.73 3.54 14.60
CA ALA A 48 7.44 3.38 13.34
C ALA A 48 8.28 4.62 13.01
N LYS A 49 9.46 4.41 12.43
CA LYS A 49 10.34 5.49 11.94
C LYS A 49 10.33 5.64 10.42
N TYR A 50 9.69 4.69 9.73
CA TYR A 50 9.47 4.71 8.29
C TYR A 50 8.03 4.29 7.99
N ARG A 51 7.33 5.02 7.15
CA ARG A 51 5.97 4.73 6.69
C ARG A 51 6.00 4.53 5.18
N VAL A 52 5.48 3.39 4.72
CA VAL A 52 5.35 3.04 3.30
C VAL A 52 3.88 3.09 2.92
N GLY A 53 3.52 3.96 1.98
CA GLY A 53 2.19 4.01 1.37
C GLY A 53 2.08 3.22 0.06
N PRO A 54 0.86 3.01 -0.44
CA PRO A 54 0.64 2.39 -1.75
C PRO A 54 1.08 3.26 -2.93
N GLU A 55 1.10 2.64 -4.11
CA GLU A 55 1.40 3.32 -5.37
C GLU A 55 0.33 4.36 -5.72
N LEU A 56 0.78 5.55 -6.18
CA LEU A 56 -0.08 6.68 -6.57
C LEU A 56 -1.15 7.08 -5.53
N GLU A 57 -0.92 6.82 -4.24
CA GLU A 57 -1.94 7.01 -3.20
C GLU A 57 -2.49 8.44 -3.05
N ILE A 58 -1.81 9.48 -3.52
CA ILE A 58 -2.32 10.87 -3.48
C ILE A 58 -3.50 11.05 -4.45
N SER A 59 -3.32 10.65 -5.71
CA SER A 59 -4.36 10.71 -6.73
C SER A 59 -5.29 9.48 -6.69
N SER A 60 -4.83 8.41 -6.06
CA SER A 60 -5.16 7.01 -6.36
C SER A 60 -4.61 6.54 -7.72
N TYR A 61 -4.56 5.23 -7.90
CA TYR A 61 -4.02 4.59 -9.09
C TYR A 61 -4.94 4.72 -10.31
N GLY A 62 -6.24 4.47 -10.13
CA GLY A 62 -7.23 4.40 -11.19
C GLY A 62 -7.77 5.75 -11.67
N CYS A 63 -6.92 6.77 -11.84
CA CYS A 63 -7.34 8.05 -12.45
C CYS A 63 -7.47 7.96 -13.99
N GLU A 64 -6.89 6.92 -14.60
CA GLU A 64 -6.90 6.71 -16.05
C GLU A 64 -6.50 7.99 -16.83
N ASP A 65 -7.32 8.41 -17.81
CA ASP A 65 -7.01 9.53 -18.70
C ASP A 65 -6.96 10.89 -17.98
N HIS A 66 -7.41 10.99 -16.73
CA HIS A 66 -7.17 12.20 -15.93
C HIS A 66 -5.67 12.44 -15.65
N PHE A 67 -4.79 11.45 -15.85
CA PHE A 67 -3.35 11.69 -15.85
C PHE A 67 -2.86 12.51 -17.06
N HIS A 68 -3.69 12.74 -18.08
CA HIS A 68 -3.41 13.72 -19.14
C HIS A 68 -3.78 15.16 -18.74
N GLU A 69 -4.48 15.35 -17.62
CA GLU A 69 -4.92 16.66 -17.15
C GLU A 69 -3.84 17.27 -16.23
N PRO A 70 -3.34 18.49 -16.52
CA PRO A 70 -2.36 19.19 -15.66
C PRO A 70 -2.84 19.38 -14.22
N ASP A 71 -4.16 19.45 -14.01
CA ASP A 71 -4.80 19.62 -12.71
C ASP A 71 -4.48 18.45 -11.77
N THR A 72 -4.38 17.23 -12.29
CA THR A 72 -4.02 16.04 -11.49
C THR A 72 -2.65 16.21 -10.82
N TYR A 73 -1.67 16.77 -11.52
CA TYR A 73 -0.33 17.03 -10.99
C TYR A 73 -0.33 18.22 -10.02
N THR A 74 -1.09 19.27 -10.36
CA THR A 74 -1.21 20.47 -9.53
C THR A 74 -1.83 20.13 -8.17
N HIS A 75 -2.94 19.40 -8.17
CA HIS A 75 -3.61 18.95 -6.94
C HIS A 75 -2.79 17.90 -6.17
N SER A 76 -2.01 17.07 -6.86
CA SER A 76 -1.05 16.17 -6.19
C SER A 76 0.01 16.97 -5.42
N TRP A 77 0.59 18.02 -6.02
CA TRP A 77 1.54 18.89 -5.32
C TRP A 77 0.90 19.71 -4.20
N GLN A 78 -0.34 20.16 -4.36
CA GLN A 78 -1.10 20.82 -3.27
C GLN A 78 -1.31 19.88 -2.08
N SER A 79 -1.59 18.60 -2.36
CA SER A 79 -1.71 17.55 -1.34
C SER A 79 -0.38 17.34 -0.59
N ILE A 80 0.75 17.30 -1.31
CA ILE A 80 2.08 17.24 -0.68
C ILE A 80 2.36 18.50 0.14
N ALA A 81 2.05 19.68 -0.37
CA ALA A 81 2.21 20.93 0.37
C ALA A 81 1.44 20.89 1.70
N LYS A 82 0.20 20.41 1.67
CA LYS A 82 -0.61 20.22 2.89
C LYS A 82 0.02 19.23 3.86
N ILE A 83 0.55 18.10 3.37
CA ILE A 83 1.24 17.12 4.22
C ILE A 83 2.50 17.72 4.86
N LEU A 84 3.28 18.51 4.12
CA LEU A 84 4.48 19.19 4.63
C LEU A 84 4.14 20.20 5.73
N GLU A 85 3.07 20.99 5.56
CA GLU A 85 2.57 21.90 6.59
C GLU A 85 2.15 21.15 7.85
N GLU A 86 1.39 20.06 7.70
CA GLU A 86 0.98 19.20 8.81
C GLU A 86 2.19 18.54 9.50
N MET A 87 3.21 18.12 8.74
CA MET A 87 4.47 17.63 9.33
C MET A 87 5.09 18.70 10.23
N LYS A 88 5.19 19.96 9.77
CA LYS A 88 5.75 21.05 10.59
C LYS A 88 4.91 21.35 11.84
N ALA A 89 3.59 21.38 11.70
CA ALA A 89 2.69 21.79 12.76
C ALA A 89 2.43 20.67 13.79
N ASN A 90 2.49 19.40 13.38
CA ASN A 90 2.05 18.27 14.19
C ASN A 90 3.24 17.41 14.66
N PRO A 91 3.51 17.34 15.98
CA PRO A 91 4.55 16.47 16.53
C PRO A 91 4.36 14.97 16.22
N GLU A 92 3.12 14.52 15.98
CA GLU A 92 2.84 13.13 15.59
C GLU A 92 3.24 12.80 14.14
N MET A 93 3.79 13.77 13.41
CA MET A 93 4.29 13.61 12.04
C MET A 93 5.76 13.99 11.89
N GLN A 94 6.45 14.24 13.02
CA GLN A 94 7.89 14.50 13.07
C GLN A 94 8.67 13.20 13.28
N ASP A 95 9.93 13.19 12.87
CA ASP A 95 10.89 12.08 13.00
C ASP A 95 10.32 10.74 12.49
N ILE A 96 9.70 10.79 11.32
CA ILE A 96 9.21 9.64 10.56
C ILE A 96 9.42 9.90 9.07
N VAL A 97 10.07 8.96 8.39
CA VAL A 97 10.20 9.00 6.93
C VAL A 97 8.87 8.60 6.32
N CYS A 98 8.33 9.42 5.44
CA CYS A 98 7.07 9.14 4.74
C CYS A 98 7.35 8.90 3.26
N ASP A 99 7.04 7.71 2.77
CA ASP A 99 7.16 7.32 1.37
C ASP A 99 5.76 7.30 0.74
N ILE A 100 5.52 8.23 -0.19
CA ILE A 100 4.20 8.58 -0.71
C ILE A 100 4.18 8.48 -2.23
N GLY A 101 3.18 7.80 -2.80
CA GLY A 101 2.99 7.70 -4.25
C GLY A 101 2.19 8.86 -4.85
N MET A 102 2.69 9.46 -5.93
CA MET A 102 1.94 10.44 -6.74
C MET A 102 2.49 10.58 -8.17
N PRO A 103 1.70 11.10 -9.13
CA PRO A 103 2.21 11.42 -10.46
C PRO A 103 3.05 12.71 -10.44
N VAL A 104 4.14 12.75 -11.21
CA VAL A 104 5.02 13.94 -11.31
C VAL A 104 5.32 14.24 -12.77
N LEU A 105 5.15 15.50 -13.17
CA LEU A 105 5.67 16.02 -14.43
C LEU A 105 7.11 16.49 -14.24
N HIS A 106 8.03 15.94 -15.04
CA HIS A 106 9.43 16.38 -15.11
C HIS A 106 9.78 16.65 -16.56
N GLU A 107 10.18 17.89 -16.87
CA GLU A 107 10.52 18.34 -18.24
C GLU A 107 9.42 18.06 -19.28
N GLY A 108 8.15 18.16 -18.88
CA GLY A 108 6.99 17.87 -19.73
C GLY A 108 6.65 16.39 -19.89
N VAL A 109 7.36 15.49 -19.20
CA VAL A 109 7.12 14.05 -19.21
C VAL A 109 6.46 13.60 -17.90
N ALA A 110 5.40 12.81 -18.02
CA ALA A 110 4.66 12.26 -16.88
C ALA A 110 5.29 10.98 -16.36
N TYR A 111 5.56 10.94 -15.05
CA TYR A 111 6.11 9.77 -14.35
C TYR A 111 5.21 9.37 -13.18
N ASN A 112 5.07 8.07 -12.98
CA ASN A 112 4.56 7.51 -11.73
C ASN A 112 5.70 7.51 -10.71
N CYS A 113 5.54 8.25 -9.61
CA CYS A 113 6.64 8.52 -8.69
C CYS A 113 6.32 8.19 -7.23
N ARG A 114 7.38 7.98 -6.48
CA ARG A 114 7.39 7.93 -5.02
C ARG A 114 8.15 9.14 -4.49
N ILE A 115 7.54 9.89 -3.60
CA ILE A 115 8.10 11.08 -2.96
C ILE A 115 8.39 10.76 -1.51
N LEU A 116 9.65 10.94 -1.13
CA LEU A 116 10.10 10.65 0.22
C LEU A 116 10.26 11.93 1.01
N LEU A 117 9.56 11.99 2.15
CA LEU A 117 9.53 13.13 3.04
C LEU A 117 10.16 12.77 4.39
N LEU A 118 10.86 13.72 5.00
CA LEU A 118 11.30 13.64 6.39
C LEU A 118 11.37 15.05 6.98
N ASN A 119 10.71 15.28 8.11
CA ASN A 119 10.71 16.55 8.83
C ASN A 119 10.50 17.76 7.90
N ALA A 120 9.45 17.66 7.06
CA ALA A 120 9.08 18.62 6.04
C ALA A 120 10.15 18.95 4.97
N LYS A 121 11.13 18.05 4.74
CA LYS A 121 12.03 18.07 3.58
C LYS A 121 11.69 16.97 2.59
N ILE A 122 11.88 17.24 1.30
CA ILE A 122 11.75 16.23 0.24
C ILE A 122 13.14 15.64 -0.02
N LEU A 123 13.32 14.37 0.32
CA LEU A 123 14.60 13.66 0.24
C LEU A 123 14.91 13.16 -1.18
N LEU A 124 13.90 12.58 -1.85
CA LEU A 124 14.02 11.91 -3.15
C LEU A 124 12.64 11.81 -3.80
N ILE A 125 12.59 12.02 -5.12
CA ILE A 125 11.50 11.62 -5.99
C ILE A 125 11.99 10.44 -6.85
N ARG A 126 11.46 9.24 -6.60
CA ARG A 126 11.81 8.02 -7.34
C ARG A 126 10.74 7.73 -8.40
N PRO A 127 11.00 7.99 -9.70
CA PRO A 127 10.10 7.58 -10.77
C PRO A 127 10.17 6.07 -11.02
N LYS A 128 9.03 5.45 -11.36
CA LYS A 128 8.89 4.04 -11.70
C LYS A 128 9.70 3.70 -12.97
N GLN A 129 10.43 2.58 -12.93
CA GLN A 129 11.33 2.15 -14.00
C GLN A 129 10.67 1.16 -14.96
N VAL A 130 9.70 0.39 -14.46
CA VAL A 130 8.99 -0.64 -15.23
C VAL A 130 7.51 -0.39 -15.08
N LEU A 131 6.84 -0.11 -16.19
CA LEU A 131 5.41 0.16 -16.22
C LEU A 131 4.62 -1.12 -16.50
N ALA A 132 3.42 -1.22 -15.94
CA ALA A 132 2.52 -2.35 -16.17
C ALA A 132 1.61 -2.09 -17.38
N ASP A 133 1.68 -2.98 -18.38
CA ASP A 133 0.84 -2.93 -19.60
C ASP A 133 0.17 -4.28 -19.93
N GLU A 134 0.13 -5.20 -18.96
CA GLU A 134 -0.54 -6.50 -19.11
C GLU A 134 -1.95 -6.50 -18.48
N GLY A 135 -2.87 -7.20 -19.14
CA GLY A 135 -4.23 -7.40 -18.64
C GLY A 135 -5.03 -6.10 -18.55
N LEU A 136 -5.39 -5.73 -17.32
CA LEU A 136 -6.14 -4.49 -17.03
C LEU A 136 -5.23 -3.25 -16.96
N HIS A 137 -3.91 -3.43 -16.83
CA HIS A 137 -2.96 -2.33 -16.71
C HIS A 137 -2.60 -1.75 -18.09
N ARG A 138 -2.46 -0.42 -18.16
CA ARG A 138 -2.13 0.35 -19.38
C ARG A 138 -1.30 1.59 -19.04
N GLU A 139 -0.33 1.45 -18.15
CA GLU A 139 0.42 2.59 -17.60
C GLU A 139 1.16 3.39 -18.67
N THR A 140 1.64 2.77 -19.76
CA THR A 140 2.31 3.50 -20.85
C THR A 140 1.39 4.43 -21.63
N ARG A 141 0.07 4.31 -21.45
CA ARG A 141 -0.88 5.30 -21.97
C ARG A 141 -0.65 6.67 -21.34
N TRP A 142 -0.29 6.72 -20.06
CA TRP A 142 -0.27 7.96 -19.27
C TRP A 142 1.12 8.34 -18.78
N PHE A 143 1.99 7.36 -18.55
CA PHE A 143 3.31 7.55 -17.96
C PHE A 143 4.42 7.07 -18.88
N THR A 144 5.62 7.63 -18.69
CA THR A 144 6.85 7.15 -19.30
C THR A 144 7.70 6.45 -18.24
N SER A 145 8.37 5.35 -18.61
CA SER A 145 9.32 4.67 -17.72
C SER A 145 10.57 5.51 -17.53
N TRP A 146 11.14 5.53 -16.33
CA TRP A 146 12.41 6.20 -16.10
C TRP A 146 13.57 5.46 -16.80
N PRO A 147 14.25 6.07 -17.79
CA PRO A 147 15.22 5.36 -18.61
C PRO A 147 16.62 5.28 -17.97
N HIS A 148 16.89 6.12 -16.97
CA HIS A 148 18.24 6.29 -16.41
C HIS A 148 18.43 5.51 -15.10
N TYR A 149 18.58 4.19 -15.22
CA TYR A 149 18.90 3.31 -14.10
C TYR A 149 20.13 3.78 -13.33
N GLN A 150 20.10 3.69 -11.99
CA GLN A 150 21.22 4.04 -11.11
C GLN A 150 21.76 5.45 -11.35
N SER A 151 20.87 6.41 -11.56
CA SER A 151 21.24 7.80 -11.76
C SER A 151 20.19 8.73 -11.16
N ILE A 152 20.66 9.92 -10.79
CA ILE A 152 19.84 10.98 -10.24
C ILE A 152 20.13 12.28 -10.98
N VAL A 153 19.10 13.11 -11.09
CA VAL A 153 19.15 14.48 -11.58
C VAL A 153 18.55 15.42 -10.53
N HIS A 154 18.69 16.72 -10.72
CA HIS A 154 18.02 17.72 -9.89
C HIS A 154 16.60 17.95 -10.40
N PHE A 155 15.67 18.13 -9.46
CA PHE A 155 14.29 18.49 -9.74
C PHE A 155 13.95 19.77 -8.99
N GLU A 156 13.54 20.80 -9.72
CA GLU A 156 13.07 22.06 -9.16
C GLU A 156 11.64 21.89 -8.65
N LEU A 157 11.43 22.24 -7.38
CA LEU A 157 10.13 22.11 -6.73
C LEU A 157 9.21 23.29 -7.12
N PRO A 158 7.88 23.10 -7.17
CA PRO A 158 6.96 24.20 -7.39
C PRO A 158 7.07 25.27 -6.29
N ASP A 159 6.99 26.57 -6.64
CA ASP A 159 7.18 27.68 -5.69
C ASP A 159 6.33 27.59 -4.42
N PHE A 160 5.08 27.15 -4.55
CA PHE A 160 4.19 27.01 -3.39
C PHE A 160 4.62 25.86 -2.46
N VAL A 161 5.27 24.82 -2.99
CA VAL A 161 5.87 23.74 -2.21
C VAL A 161 7.13 24.24 -1.51
N CYS A 162 7.98 25.00 -2.21
CA CYS A 162 9.20 25.60 -1.64
C CYS A 162 8.91 26.45 -0.41
N ARG A 163 7.77 27.17 -0.37
CA ARG A 163 7.37 28.00 0.78
C ARG A 163 7.02 27.18 2.02
N VAL A 164 6.57 25.94 1.85
CA VAL A 164 6.13 25.08 2.96
C VAL A 164 7.16 24.04 3.36
N THR A 165 8.19 23.79 2.55
CA THR A 165 9.32 22.92 2.93
C THR A 165 10.16 23.53 4.05
N GLN A 166 10.83 22.67 4.81
CA GLN A 166 11.82 23.09 5.80
C GLN A 166 13.01 23.77 5.09
N ASP A 167 13.45 24.91 5.63
CA ASP A 167 14.56 25.73 5.11
C ASP A 167 14.36 26.26 3.68
N LEU A 168 13.11 26.37 3.21
CA LEU A 168 12.76 26.87 1.88
C LEU A 168 13.46 26.11 0.74
N GLN A 169 13.53 24.78 0.86
CA GLN A 169 14.12 23.89 -0.14
C GLN A 169 13.54 24.17 -1.53
N SER A 170 14.39 24.59 -2.48
CA SER A 170 14.02 24.90 -3.86
C SER A 170 14.10 23.70 -4.80
N SER A 171 14.97 22.73 -4.51
CA SER A 171 15.17 21.55 -5.35
C SER A 171 15.44 20.28 -4.55
N THR A 172 15.23 19.13 -5.19
CA THR A 172 15.48 17.80 -4.63
C THR A 172 16.11 16.87 -5.67
N PHE A 173 16.38 15.62 -5.31
CA PHE A 173 16.86 14.60 -6.23
C PHE A 173 15.69 13.87 -6.90
N PHE A 174 15.85 13.60 -8.19
CA PHE A 174 14.90 12.81 -8.99
C PHE A 174 15.64 11.67 -9.70
N GLY A 175 15.16 10.44 -9.55
CA GLY A 175 15.75 9.27 -10.20
C GLY A 175 15.90 8.06 -9.28
N ASP A 176 16.87 7.20 -9.60
CA ASP A 176 17.05 5.88 -8.99
C ASP A 176 18.25 5.86 -8.04
N ALA A 177 17.98 5.95 -6.74
CA ALA A 177 18.99 6.01 -5.68
C ALA A 177 18.66 5.14 -4.46
N ILE A 178 19.72 4.80 -3.70
CA ILE A 178 19.63 4.17 -2.38
C ILE A 178 19.66 5.26 -1.31
N LEU A 179 18.84 5.11 -0.28
CA LEU A 179 18.86 6.02 0.88
C LEU A 179 19.68 5.37 1.99
N ARG A 180 20.68 6.09 2.47
CA ARG A 180 21.50 5.66 3.61
C ARG A 180 21.17 6.54 4.81
N PHE A 181 20.45 5.97 5.76
CA PHE A 181 20.09 6.60 7.01
C PHE A 181 21.22 6.37 8.02
N ALA A 182 21.83 7.46 8.49
CA ALA A 182 22.83 7.46 9.54
C ALA A 182 22.57 8.66 10.44
N GLY A 183 22.40 8.43 11.75
CA GLY A 183 22.25 9.52 12.72
C GLY A 183 23.60 10.09 13.15
N ASP A 184 23.59 11.31 13.68
CA ASP A 184 24.78 11.94 14.23
C ASP A 184 25.32 11.12 15.41
N GLY A 185 26.52 10.57 15.27
CA GLY A 185 27.22 9.80 16.31
C GLY A 185 26.93 8.31 16.38
N CYS A 186 26.02 7.75 15.58
CA CYS A 186 25.77 6.30 15.54
C CYS A 186 26.61 5.62 14.44
N SER A 187 27.27 4.51 14.76
CA SER A 187 28.02 3.70 13.78
C SER A 187 27.11 2.91 12.83
N GLU A 188 25.84 2.75 13.20
CA GLU A 188 24.89 1.96 12.43
C GLU A 188 24.20 2.80 11.38
N ASN A 189 24.30 2.35 10.13
CA ASN A 189 23.50 2.87 9.03
C ASN A 189 22.48 1.83 8.58
N VAL A 190 21.32 2.27 8.14
CA VAL A 190 20.32 1.43 7.47
C VAL A 190 20.22 1.88 6.02
N GLN A 191 20.39 0.94 5.08
CA GLN A 191 20.26 1.23 3.66
C GLN A 191 18.90 0.75 3.15
N VAL A 192 18.15 1.65 2.50
CA VAL A 192 16.81 1.39 1.96
C VAL A 192 16.80 1.53 0.45
N GLY A 193 16.21 0.55 -0.22
CA GLY A 193 15.90 0.57 -1.65
C GLY A 193 14.39 0.66 -1.89
N LEU A 194 14.01 1.17 -3.05
CA LEU A 194 12.61 1.43 -3.40
C LEU A 194 12.26 0.68 -4.67
N GLU A 195 11.21 -0.14 -4.61
CA GLU A 195 10.64 -0.85 -5.76
C GLU A 195 9.17 -0.43 -5.92
N THR A 196 8.62 -0.44 -7.14
CA THR A 196 7.23 -0.05 -7.37
C THR A 196 6.48 -1.12 -8.17
N CYS A 197 5.48 -1.75 -7.56
CA CYS A 197 4.57 -2.73 -8.14
C CYS A 197 5.23 -3.72 -9.12
N GLU A 198 5.03 -3.50 -10.43
CA GLU A 198 5.46 -4.36 -11.55
C GLU A 198 6.96 -4.64 -11.56
N GLU A 199 7.77 -3.76 -10.98
CA GLU A 199 9.22 -3.94 -10.85
C GLU A 199 9.60 -5.27 -10.13
N LEU A 200 8.73 -5.83 -9.27
CA LEU A 200 8.92 -7.14 -8.62
C LEU A 200 8.70 -8.34 -9.57
N TRP A 201 7.86 -8.18 -10.59
CA TRP A 201 7.30 -9.29 -11.36
C TRP A 201 8.14 -9.68 -12.57
N ILE A 202 9.07 -8.79 -12.98
CA ILE A 202 9.92 -9.00 -14.13
C ILE A 202 11.06 -10.01 -13.88
N GLY A 203 11.68 -10.50 -14.95
CA GLY A 203 12.77 -11.48 -14.87
C GLY A 203 14.07 -10.96 -14.23
N THR A 204 14.28 -9.64 -14.18
CA THR A 204 15.45 -9.03 -13.51
C THR A 204 15.06 -7.83 -12.65
N PRO A 205 14.37 -8.05 -11.51
CA PRO A 205 13.88 -6.98 -10.65
C PRO A 205 14.98 -6.05 -10.12
N PRO A 206 14.68 -4.75 -9.87
CA PRO A 206 15.64 -3.80 -9.30
C PRO A 206 16.25 -4.24 -7.97
N HIS A 207 15.48 -4.91 -7.10
CA HIS A 207 15.97 -5.36 -5.79
C HIS A 207 17.22 -6.26 -5.87
N ILE A 208 17.42 -7.00 -6.97
CA ILE A 208 18.63 -7.81 -7.18
C ILE A 208 19.88 -6.93 -7.08
N ARG A 209 19.87 -5.79 -7.80
CA ARG A 209 20.99 -4.84 -7.82
C ARG A 209 21.08 -4.04 -6.53
N MET A 210 19.96 -3.75 -5.89
CA MET A 210 19.91 -3.07 -4.59
C MET A 210 20.53 -3.92 -3.48
N PHE A 211 20.12 -5.19 -3.34
CA PHE A 211 20.72 -6.10 -2.36
C PHE A 211 22.21 -6.31 -2.63
N ALA A 212 22.62 -6.51 -3.88
CA ALA A 212 24.03 -6.58 -4.25
C ALA A 212 24.82 -5.29 -3.93
N ALA A 213 24.15 -4.13 -3.87
CA ALA A 213 24.73 -2.86 -3.44
C ALA A 213 24.80 -2.68 -1.91
N GLY A 214 24.30 -3.64 -1.13
CA GLY A 214 24.33 -3.61 0.33
C GLY A 214 23.05 -3.08 0.99
N VAL A 215 21.97 -2.85 0.23
CA VAL A 215 20.67 -2.43 0.78
C VAL A 215 20.17 -3.41 1.82
N ASP A 216 19.77 -2.97 3.01
CA ASP A 216 19.29 -3.82 4.10
C ASP A 216 17.79 -4.13 3.96
N ALA A 217 17.00 -3.18 3.45
CA ALA A 217 15.56 -3.30 3.26
C ALA A 217 15.10 -2.72 1.90
N VAL A 218 14.22 -3.43 1.21
CA VAL A 218 13.53 -2.94 0.01
C VAL A 218 12.05 -2.79 0.32
N PHE A 219 11.49 -1.62 -0.01
CA PHE A 219 10.08 -1.33 0.17
C PHE A 219 9.38 -1.24 -1.19
N ASN A 220 8.31 -2.01 -1.35
CA ASN A 220 7.49 -2.04 -2.54
C ASN A 220 6.13 -1.38 -2.28
N ALA A 221 5.89 -0.27 -2.96
CA ALA A 221 4.57 0.37 -3.04
C ALA A 221 3.84 -0.15 -4.26
N SER A 222 2.63 -0.68 -4.08
CA SER A 222 1.85 -1.30 -5.16
C SER A 222 0.43 -0.81 -5.25
N ALA A 223 -0.14 -0.98 -6.44
CA ALA A 223 -1.56 -0.95 -6.74
C ALA A 223 -1.93 -2.23 -7.54
N SER A 224 -1.72 -3.38 -6.92
CA SER A 224 -2.00 -4.69 -7.51
C SER A 224 -3.45 -5.08 -7.22
N HIS A 225 -4.27 -5.12 -8.27
CA HIS A 225 -5.68 -5.46 -8.15
C HIS A 225 -5.92 -6.93 -7.77
N HIS A 226 -7.09 -7.22 -7.20
CA HIS A 226 -7.57 -8.56 -6.94
C HIS A 226 -7.70 -9.35 -8.24
N GLU A 227 -7.10 -10.53 -8.26
CA GLU A 227 -7.33 -11.55 -9.26
C GLU A 227 -7.38 -12.89 -8.54
N LEU A 228 -8.36 -13.71 -8.88
CA LEU A 228 -8.65 -14.95 -8.18
C LEU A 228 -7.39 -15.82 -8.10
N ARG A 229 -6.98 -16.22 -6.89
CA ARG A 229 -5.78 -17.02 -6.55
C ARG A 229 -4.43 -16.33 -6.73
N LYS A 230 -4.37 -15.06 -7.16
CA LYS A 230 -3.10 -14.35 -7.44
C LYS A 230 -2.25 -14.13 -6.18
N LEU A 231 -2.86 -14.02 -5.00
CA LEU A 231 -2.13 -13.74 -3.75
C LEU A 231 -1.02 -14.76 -3.49
N ASN A 232 -1.23 -16.05 -3.80
CA ASN A 232 -0.21 -17.10 -3.68
C ASN A 232 1.09 -16.73 -4.42
N ARG A 233 0.95 -16.26 -5.66
CA ARG A 233 2.10 -15.85 -6.49
C ARG A 233 2.81 -14.64 -5.90
N ARG A 234 2.05 -13.65 -5.41
CA ARG A 234 2.58 -12.45 -4.74
C ARG A 234 3.39 -12.82 -3.49
N VAL A 235 2.87 -13.70 -2.64
CA VAL A 235 3.57 -14.18 -1.42
C VAL A 235 4.89 -14.87 -1.77
N GLU A 236 4.89 -15.76 -2.78
CA GLU A 236 6.11 -16.42 -3.20
C GLU A 236 7.14 -15.45 -3.80
N LEU A 237 6.70 -14.46 -4.59
CA LEU A 237 7.61 -13.42 -5.11
C LEU A 237 8.26 -12.60 -4.00
N VAL A 238 7.48 -12.17 -2.99
CA VAL A 238 7.99 -11.42 -1.83
C VAL A 238 9.00 -12.26 -1.02
N LYS A 239 8.71 -13.55 -0.80
CA LYS A 239 9.64 -14.48 -0.15
C LYS A 239 10.93 -14.61 -0.97
N CYS A 240 10.83 -14.87 -2.27
CA CYS A 240 11.98 -14.99 -3.16
C CYS A 240 12.83 -13.71 -3.16
N ALA A 241 12.21 -12.54 -3.33
CA ALA A 241 12.88 -11.26 -3.33
C ALA A 241 13.67 -11.03 -2.03
N SER A 242 13.08 -11.32 -0.87
CA SER A 242 13.75 -11.19 0.43
C SER A 242 14.96 -12.12 0.64
N ARG A 243 15.13 -13.16 -0.18
CA ARG A 243 16.26 -14.12 -0.14
C ARG A 243 17.37 -13.78 -1.12
N THR A 244 17.07 -13.04 -2.18
CA THR A 244 18.00 -12.76 -3.29
C THR A 244 19.25 -12.03 -2.80
N ASN A 245 20.42 -12.38 -3.38
CA ASN A 245 21.71 -11.75 -3.12
C ASN A 245 21.97 -11.51 -1.63
N GLY A 246 22.06 -12.59 -0.86
CA GLY A 246 22.37 -12.53 0.58
C GLY A 246 21.18 -12.23 1.49
N GLY A 247 20.04 -11.84 0.91
CA GLY A 247 18.77 -11.63 1.58
C GLY A 247 18.71 -10.34 2.41
N GLY A 248 17.50 -9.90 2.74
CA GLY A 248 17.21 -8.69 3.50
C GLY A 248 15.73 -8.64 3.88
N LEU A 249 15.29 -7.49 4.40
CA LEU A 249 13.86 -7.22 4.52
C LEU A 249 13.30 -6.85 3.14
N TYR A 250 12.23 -7.50 2.73
CA TYR A 250 11.39 -7.06 1.64
C TYR A 250 9.99 -6.83 2.18
N ALA A 251 9.49 -5.61 2.05
CA ALA A 251 8.17 -5.23 2.55
C ALA A 251 7.31 -4.68 1.42
N TYR A 252 6.06 -5.12 1.36
CA TYR A 252 5.12 -4.85 0.28
C TYR A 252 3.85 -4.27 0.87
N THR A 253 3.34 -3.20 0.25
CA THR A 253 2.07 -2.59 0.61
C THR A 253 1.23 -2.29 -0.62
N ASN A 254 -0.09 -2.21 -0.45
CA ASN A 254 -1.03 -2.14 -1.56
C ASN A 254 -2.21 -1.21 -1.27
N LEU A 255 -2.90 -0.77 -2.32
CA LEU A 255 -4.23 -0.21 -2.20
C LEU A 255 -5.22 -1.28 -1.73
N ARG A 256 -6.36 -0.85 -1.21
CA ARG A 256 -7.51 -1.71 -0.86
C ARG A 256 -8.80 -1.10 -1.38
N GLY A 257 -9.79 -1.94 -1.67
CA GLY A 257 -11.13 -1.49 -2.05
C GLY A 257 -11.22 -1.08 -3.51
N CYS A 258 -12.31 -0.40 -3.88
CA CYS A 258 -12.54 0.03 -5.26
C CYS A 258 -12.25 1.53 -5.42
N ASP A 259 -11.10 1.87 -6.00
CA ASP A 259 -10.72 3.27 -6.18
C ASP A 259 -11.41 3.98 -7.36
N SER A 260 -11.86 3.20 -8.34
CA SER A 260 -12.44 3.64 -9.59
C SER A 260 -12.99 2.43 -10.36
N GLY A 261 -13.97 2.68 -11.23
CA GLY A 261 -14.38 1.74 -12.27
C GLY A 261 -14.68 0.32 -11.76
N ARG A 262 -13.95 -0.66 -12.31
CA ARG A 262 -14.28 -2.10 -12.25
C ARG A 262 -13.37 -2.91 -11.33
N VAL A 263 -12.34 -2.27 -10.80
CA VAL A 263 -11.23 -2.96 -10.15
C VAL A 263 -11.41 -2.87 -8.63
N CYS A 264 -11.07 -3.96 -7.95
CA CYS A 264 -10.97 -4.01 -6.50
C CYS A 264 -9.53 -4.34 -6.13
N TYR A 265 -8.91 -3.56 -5.26
CA TYR A 265 -7.60 -3.85 -4.70
C TYR A 265 -7.76 -4.66 -3.43
N ASP A 266 -6.93 -5.69 -3.30
CA ASP A 266 -7.07 -6.72 -2.27
C ASP A 266 -6.15 -6.50 -1.07
N GLY A 267 -5.66 -5.26 -0.87
CA GLY A 267 -4.80 -4.94 0.26
C GLY A 267 -3.64 -5.92 0.40
N CYS A 268 -3.59 -6.61 1.54
CA CYS A 268 -2.58 -7.62 1.88
C CYS A 268 -1.15 -7.05 1.89
N ALA A 269 -0.82 -6.33 2.96
CA ALA A 269 0.55 -5.96 3.27
C ALA A 269 1.36 -7.20 3.66
N LEU A 270 2.55 -7.35 3.08
CA LEU A 270 3.43 -8.49 3.29
C LEU A 270 4.80 -8.01 3.75
N ALA A 271 5.43 -8.76 4.65
CA ALA A 271 6.83 -8.57 4.95
C ALA A 271 7.54 -9.92 5.02
N ALA A 272 8.69 -10.02 4.37
CA ALA A 272 9.54 -11.20 4.41
C ALA A 272 10.99 -10.82 4.71
N VAL A 273 11.69 -11.69 5.43
CA VAL A 273 13.09 -11.53 5.77
C VAL A 273 13.83 -12.80 5.40
N ASN A 274 14.83 -12.68 4.51
CA ASN A 274 15.71 -13.78 4.15
C ASN A 274 14.98 -15.07 3.69
N GLY A 275 13.90 -14.92 2.92
CA GLY A 275 13.09 -16.02 2.38
C GLY A 275 11.93 -16.47 3.27
N GLN A 276 11.80 -15.93 4.47
CA GLN A 276 10.73 -16.28 5.41
C GLN A 276 9.72 -15.14 5.49
N LEU A 277 8.44 -15.45 5.26
CA LEU A 277 7.36 -14.52 5.52
C LEU A 277 7.28 -14.27 7.03
N ILE A 278 7.33 -13.00 7.44
CA ILE A 278 7.25 -12.58 8.84
C ILE A 278 5.91 -11.89 9.16
N TYR A 279 5.19 -11.43 8.13
CA TYR A 279 3.91 -10.78 8.30
C TYR A 279 3.05 -10.88 7.04
N MET A 280 1.74 -11.04 7.24
CA MET A 280 0.70 -10.95 6.23
C MET A 280 -0.54 -10.31 6.88
N SER A 281 -1.03 -9.20 6.31
CA SER A 281 -2.31 -8.63 6.73
C SER A 281 -3.47 -9.37 6.06
N GLU A 282 -4.69 -9.09 6.53
CA GLU A 282 -5.90 -9.49 5.82
C GLU A 282 -5.90 -8.98 4.37
N GLN A 283 -6.54 -9.76 3.49
CA GLN A 283 -6.70 -9.42 2.08
C GLN A 283 -7.84 -8.39 1.92
N PHE A 284 -9.05 -8.75 2.31
CA PHE A 284 -10.20 -7.84 2.23
C PHE A 284 -10.51 -7.27 3.62
N GLY A 285 -10.77 -5.97 3.68
CA GLY A 285 -11.14 -5.29 4.93
C GLY A 285 -11.87 -3.98 4.64
N PHE A 286 -12.68 -3.53 5.59
CA PHE A 286 -13.59 -2.40 5.41
C PHE A 286 -13.03 -1.08 5.93
N GLU A 287 -11.86 -1.08 6.57
CA GLU A 287 -11.25 0.17 7.02
C GLU A 287 -10.79 1.01 5.82
N ASP A 288 -10.82 2.32 5.95
CA ASP A 288 -10.20 3.20 4.95
C ASP A 288 -8.67 3.28 5.14
N VAL A 289 -8.18 2.99 6.36
CA VAL A 289 -6.76 3.08 6.74
C VAL A 289 -6.39 1.91 7.64
N SER A 290 -5.49 1.05 7.19
CA SER A 290 -4.86 -0.01 8.00
C SER A 290 -3.34 0.19 8.02
N VAL A 291 -2.74 0.11 9.20
CA VAL A 291 -1.30 0.36 9.41
C VAL A 291 -0.69 -0.79 10.19
N HIS A 292 0.35 -1.40 9.62
CA HIS A 292 0.95 -2.63 10.13
C HIS A 292 2.44 -2.41 10.45
N PRO A 293 2.83 -2.31 11.74
CA PRO A 293 4.21 -2.06 12.13
C PRO A 293 5.03 -3.36 12.10
N ILE A 294 6.14 -3.34 11.38
CA ILE A 294 7.08 -4.44 11.21
C ILE A 294 8.41 -4.06 11.80
N THR A 295 8.81 -4.74 12.88
CA THR A 295 10.10 -4.53 13.54
C THR A 295 11.09 -5.61 13.12
N VAL A 296 12.25 -5.21 12.63
CA VAL A 296 13.32 -6.15 12.23
C VAL A 296 14.65 -5.79 12.88
N SER A 297 15.49 -6.81 13.10
CA SER A 297 16.86 -6.65 13.60
C SER A 297 17.85 -6.59 12.42
N LEU A 298 18.59 -5.49 12.33
CA LEU A 298 19.63 -5.27 11.33
C LEU A 298 20.75 -6.31 11.44
N ASN A 299 21.14 -6.68 12.67
CA ASN A 299 22.14 -7.72 12.89
C ASN A 299 21.70 -9.07 12.36
N SER A 300 20.43 -9.45 12.53
CA SER A 300 19.92 -10.72 12.00
C SER A 300 20.10 -10.80 10.48
N ILE A 301 19.81 -9.71 9.77
CA ILE A 301 20.00 -9.60 8.32
C ILE A 301 21.49 -9.71 7.97
N ARG A 302 22.34 -8.89 8.61
CA ARG A 302 23.77 -8.81 8.29
C ARG A 302 24.54 -10.07 8.68
N SER A 303 24.21 -10.72 9.79
CA SER A 303 24.82 -11.99 10.19
C SER A 303 24.55 -13.10 9.17
N LYS A 304 23.34 -13.19 8.61
CA LYS A 304 23.06 -14.14 7.52
C LYS A 304 23.85 -13.81 6.25
N ARG A 305 24.02 -12.52 5.92
CA ARG A 305 24.88 -12.09 4.79
C ARG A 305 26.35 -12.46 4.98
N ILE A 306 26.89 -12.26 6.19
CA ILE A 306 28.27 -12.64 6.53
C ILE A 306 28.49 -14.15 6.36
N ALA A 307 27.50 -14.96 6.76
CA ALA A 307 27.55 -16.40 6.55
C ALA A 307 27.40 -16.80 5.06
N SER A 308 26.80 -15.95 4.23
CA SER A 308 26.54 -16.19 2.81
C SER A 308 27.73 -15.81 1.93
N ARG A 309 28.49 -16.82 1.49
CA ARG A 309 29.62 -16.61 0.55
C ARG A 309 29.17 -16.14 -0.84
N CYS A 310 27.94 -16.47 -1.26
CA CYS A 310 27.36 -16.02 -2.53
C CYS A 310 27.16 -14.50 -2.55
N PHE A 311 26.76 -13.91 -1.43
CA PHE A 311 26.63 -12.46 -1.30
C PHE A 311 27.97 -11.75 -1.50
N GLY A 312 29.01 -12.22 -0.81
CA GLY A 312 30.36 -11.65 -0.94
C GLY A 312 30.88 -11.69 -2.37
N ARG A 313 30.62 -12.77 -3.12
CA ARG A 313 31.00 -12.87 -4.53
C ARG A 313 30.26 -11.88 -5.42
N ALA A 314 28.94 -11.76 -5.28
CA ALA A 314 28.14 -10.80 -6.06
C ALA A 314 28.55 -9.35 -5.81
N ALA A 315 28.88 -8.99 -4.56
CA ALA A 315 29.38 -7.66 -4.21
C ALA A 315 30.77 -7.37 -4.82
N VAL A 316 31.65 -8.38 -4.88
CA VAL A 316 32.98 -8.28 -5.50
C VAL A 316 32.90 -8.22 -7.03
N GLU A 317 32.08 -9.05 -7.67
CA GLU A 317 31.90 -9.02 -9.14
C GLU A 317 31.46 -7.65 -9.64
N LYS A 318 30.54 -6.99 -8.91
CA LYS A 318 30.17 -5.59 -9.18
C LYS A 318 31.37 -4.63 -9.06
N SER A 319 32.24 -4.87 -8.09
CA SER A 319 33.45 -4.06 -7.85
C SER A 319 34.55 -4.35 -8.87
N VAL A 320 34.57 -5.53 -9.52
CA VAL A 320 35.57 -5.93 -10.53
C VAL A 320 35.13 -5.52 -11.95
N ALA A 321 33.84 -5.61 -12.28
CA ALA A 321 33.27 -5.03 -13.53
C ALA A 321 33.55 -3.52 -13.67
N LYS A 322 33.89 -2.86 -12.56
CA LYS A 322 34.36 -1.47 -12.44
C LYS A 322 35.73 -1.22 -13.07
N LEU A 323 36.61 -2.23 -13.11
CA LEU A 323 38.02 -2.11 -13.51
C LEU A 323 38.27 -2.47 -14.98
N GLU A 324 37.44 -3.35 -15.56
CA GLU A 324 37.67 -3.89 -16.92
C GLU A 324 36.92 -3.17 -18.04
N ALA A 325 35.99 -2.26 -17.73
CA ALA A 325 35.22 -1.54 -18.73
C ALA A 325 36.01 -0.37 -19.34
N THR A 326 36.67 -0.65 -20.46
CA THR A 326 37.13 0.33 -21.44
C THR A 326 35.95 1.13 -22.00
N GLY A 327 35.62 2.27 -21.37
CA GLY A 327 34.78 3.32 -21.96
C GLY A 327 33.29 3.37 -21.59
N ILE A 328 32.74 2.37 -20.89
CA ILE A 328 31.38 2.44 -20.30
C ILE A 328 31.51 2.32 -18.78
N ALA A 329 31.57 3.46 -18.08
CA ALA A 329 31.61 3.48 -16.63
C ALA A 329 30.31 2.88 -16.07
N HIS A 330 30.39 1.69 -15.45
CA HIS A 330 29.34 1.21 -14.55
C HIS A 330 29.26 2.20 -13.37
N LYS A 331 28.27 3.10 -13.39
CA LYS A 331 28.06 4.07 -12.30
C LYS A 331 27.69 3.31 -11.03
N ASP A 332 28.39 3.63 -9.93
CA ASP A 332 27.99 3.16 -8.60
C ASP A 332 26.53 3.59 -8.34
N TYR A 333 25.76 2.74 -7.65
CA TYR A 333 24.37 3.07 -7.31
C TYR A 333 24.40 4.37 -6.49
N PRO A 334 23.74 5.46 -6.91
CA PRO A 334 23.83 6.72 -6.20
C PRO A 334 23.22 6.56 -4.80
N VAL A 335 23.90 7.13 -3.80
CA VAL A 335 23.52 7.02 -2.40
C VAL A 335 23.21 8.40 -1.85
N ILE A 336 21.95 8.62 -1.46
CA ILE A 336 21.52 9.82 -0.75
C ILE A 336 21.72 9.58 0.75
N LYS A 337 22.61 10.34 1.36
CA LYS A 337 22.86 10.28 2.81
C LYS A 337 21.80 11.10 3.53
N VAL A 338 21.13 10.48 4.49
CA VAL A 338 20.10 11.11 5.30
C VAL A 338 20.57 11.12 6.76
N ALA A 339 20.69 12.30 7.34
CA ALA A 339 21.09 12.53 8.73
C ALA A 339 19.93 12.19 9.69
N PHE A 340 19.56 10.90 9.75
CA PHE A 340 18.45 10.39 10.56
C PHE A 340 18.71 8.93 10.93
N ASN A 341 18.43 8.58 12.19
CA ASN A 341 18.59 7.22 12.66
C ASN A 341 17.26 6.45 12.62
N LEU A 342 17.18 5.47 11.72
CA LEU A 342 16.03 4.54 11.64
C LEU A 342 16.03 3.50 12.77
N CYS A 343 17.17 3.20 13.37
CA CYS A 343 17.24 2.29 14.50
C CYS A 343 16.66 2.96 15.76
N HIS A 344 16.02 2.18 16.61
CA HIS A 344 15.47 2.64 17.88
C HIS A 344 16.57 2.96 18.90
N SER A 345 16.21 3.72 19.93
CA SER A 345 17.10 3.91 21.09
C SER A 345 17.18 2.64 21.95
N ASP A 346 18.19 2.55 22.81
CA ASP A 346 18.45 1.36 23.66
C ASP A 346 17.32 1.10 24.66
N TYR A 347 16.74 2.19 25.15
CA TYR A 347 15.62 2.18 26.08
C TYR A 347 14.26 2.04 25.37
N TRP A 348 14.25 1.74 24.06
CA TRP A 348 13.01 1.52 23.35
C TRP A 348 12.36 0.22 23.82
N PHE A 349 11.13 0.35 24.29
CA PHE A 349 10.34 -0.79 24.70
C PHE A 349 9.82 -1.51 23.45
N ASP A 350 10.24 -2.75 23.27
CA ASP A 350 9.80 -3.55 22.14
C ASP A 350 8.36 -4.00 22.33
N HIS A 351 7.44 -3.30 21.68
CA HIS A 351 6.03 -3.65 21.65
C HIS A 351 5.71 -4.74 20.61
N SER A 352 6.70 -5.25 19.87
CA SER A 352 6.47 -6.36 18.95
C SER A 352 6.12 -7.61 19.76
N ARG A 353 4.83 -7.95 19.75
CA ARG A 353 4.37 -9.25 20.23
C ARG A 353 4.94 -10.30 19.28
N GLU A 354 5.25 -11.50 19.78
CA GLU A 354 5.40 -12.66 18.92
C GLU A 354 4.04 -12.91 18.25
N ILE A 355 3.86 -12.32 17.08
CA ILE A 355 2.66 -12.50 16.28
C ILE A 355 2.77 -13.90 15.69
N LYS A 356 1.86 -14.80 16.06
CA LYS A 356 1.62 -15.99 15.26
C LYS A 356 1.24 -15.50 13.86
N ILE A 357 2.12 -15.76 12.90
CA ILE A 357 1.91 -15.33 11.53
C ILE A 357 0.73 -16.14 11.00
N ASP A 358 -0.41 -15.48 10.87
CA ASP A 358 -1.50 -16.07 10.13
C ASP A 358 -1.10 -16.06 8.66
N THR A 359 -0.92 -17.26 8.11
CA THR A 359 -0.59 -17.47 6.70
C THR A 359 -1.79 -18.03 5.95
N HIS A 360 -2.99 -17.89 6.52
CA HIS A 360 -4.22 -18.33 5.89
C HIS A 360 -4.45 -17.57 4.58
N ILE A 361 -4.36 -18.33 3.49
CA ILE A 361 -4.74 -17.86 2.16
C ILE A 361 -6.16 -18.32 1.92
N LEU A 362 -7.02 -17.37 1.56
CA LEU A 362 -8.43 -17.63 1.31
C LEU A 362 -8.60 -18.66 0.20
N SER A 363 -9.57 -19.55 0.38
CA SER A 363 -10.01 -20.43 -0.69
C SER A 363 -10.65 -19.62 -1.82
N PRO A 364 -10.74 -20.16 -3.06
CA PRO A 364 -11.38 -19.45 -4.15
C PRO A 364 -12.85 -19.07 -3.87
N ALA A 365 -13.56 -19.86 -3.06
CA ALA A 365 -14.94 -19.55 -2.67
C ALA A 365 -15.00 -18.36 -1.69
N GLU A 366 -14.06 -18.27 -0.75
CA GLU A 366 -13.94 -17.14 0.17
C GLU A 366 -13.50 -15.86 -0.57
N GLU A 367 -12.56 -15.96 -1.52
CA GLU A 367 -12.17 -14.82 -2.37
C GLU A 367 -13.38 -14.27 -3.16
N ILE A 368 -14.21 -15.15 -3.73
CA ILE A 368 -15.45 -14.77 -4.43
C ILE A 368 -16.49 -14.16 -3.47
N ALA A 369 -16.52 -14.59 -2.20
CA ALA A 369 -17.42 -14.02 -1.21
C ALA A 369 -16.97 -12.63 -0.73
N TYR A 370 -15.67 -12.42 -0.54
CA TYR A 370 -15.14 -11.23 0.12
C TYR A 370 -14.74 -10.11 -0.86
N GLY A 371 -14.06 -10.44 -1.97
CA GLY A 371 -13.59 -9.44 -2.93
C GLY A 371 -14.70 -8.65 -3.60
N PRO A 372 -15.67 -9.31 -4.25
CA PRO A 372 -16.86 -8.66 -4.81
C PRO A 372 -17.71 -7.94 -3.75
N ALA A 373 -17.80 -8.44 -2.52
CA ALA A 373 -18.52 -7.77 -1.44
C ALA A 373 -17.88 -6.42 -1.09
N LEU A 374 -16.55 -6.37 -0.92
CA LEU A 374 -15.82 -5.12 -0.68
C LEU A 374 -15.99 -4.15 -1.86
N TRP A 375 -15.95 -4.66 -3.09
CA TRP A 375 -16.19 -3.83 -4.28
C TRP A 375 -17.59 -3.21 -4.29
N LEU A 376 -18.63 -4.00 -3.97
CA LEU A 376 -20.01 -3.51 -3.86
C LEU A 376 -20.17 -2.48 -2.74
N TRP A 377 -19.51 -2.66 -1.60
CA TRP A 377 -19.52 -1.69 -0.50
C TRP A 377 -19.02 -0.32 -0.94
N ASP A 378 -17.85 -0.29 -1.57
CA ASP A 378 -17.23 0.95 -2.00
C ASP A 378 -18.04 1.63 -3.10
N ASN A 379 -18.54 0.86 -4.07
CA ASN A 379 -19.43 1.39 -5.11
C ASN A 379 -20.71 2.00 -4.51
N LEU A 380 -21.32 1.33 -3.54
CA LEU A 380 -22.55 1.78 -2.91
C LEU A 380 -22.35 3.10 -2.16
N ARG A 381 -21.35 3.16 -1.28
CA ARG A 381 -21.09 4.38 -0.47
C ARG A 381 -20.57 5.56 -1.30
N ARG A 382 -19.79 5.31 -2.36
CA ARG A 382 -19.23 6.37 -3.22
C ARG A 382 -20.21 6.89 -4.26
N SER A 383 -21.07 6.02 -4.79
CA SER A 383 -22.17 6.44 -5.68
C SER A 383 -23.29 7.16 -4.95
N LYS A 384 -23.35 7.05 -3.62
CA LYS A 384 -24.46 7.52 -2.76
C LYS A 384 -25.81 6.91 -3.16
N SER A 385 -25.78 5.72 -3.74
CA SER A 385 -26.99 4.96 -4.07
C SER A 385 -27.64 4.43 -2.79
N SER A 386 -28.97 4.25 -2.79
CA SER A 386 -29.73 3.81 -1.61
C SER A 386 -29.75 2.30 -1.40
N GLY A 387 -29.11 1.52 -2.27
CA GLY A 387 -29.11 0.07 -2.25
C GLY A 387 -28.96 -0.54 -3.64
N PHE A 388 -29.30 -1.81 -3.75
CA PHE A 388 -29.22 -2.62 -4.96
C PHE A 388 -30.61 -3.10 -5.39
N PHE A 389 -30.81 -3.14 -6.71
CA PHE A 389 -31.96 -3.79 -7.33
C PHE A 389 -31.47 -4.98 -8.16
N LEU A 390 -32.04 -6.16 -7.92
CA LEU A 390 -31.62 -7.40 -8.57
C LEU A 390 -32.81 -8.17 -9.15
N CYS A 391 -32.79 -8.38 -10.46
CA CYS A 391 -33.71 -9.31 -11.12
C CYS A 391 -33.34 -10.75 -10.76
N LEU A 392 -34.07 -11.35 -9.81
CA LEU A 392 -33.79 -12.66 -9.28
C LEU A 392 -34.60 -13.71 -10.05
N SER A 393 -33.94 -14.46 -10.94
CA SER A 393 -34.62 -15.42 -11.84
C SER A 393 -34.81 -16.81 -11.23
N GLY A 394 -34.19 -17.08 -10.08
CA GLY A 394 -34.11 -18.43 -9.50
C GLY A 394 -33.13 -19.36 -10.24
N GLY A 395 -32.29 -18.80 -11.12
CA GLY A 395 -31.10 -19.43 -11.70
C GLY A 395 -29.83 -19.15 -10.89
N LEU A 396 -28.74 -19.87 -11.19
CA LEU A 396 -27.50 -19.86 -10.42
C LEU A 396 -26.80 -18.50 -10.39
N ASP A 397 -26.78 -17.76 -11.50
CA ASP A 397 -26.04 -16.50 -11.58
C ASP A 397 -26.69 -15.41 -10.72
N SER A 398 -28.00 -15.21 -10.87
CA SER A 398 -28.75 -14.26 -10.05
C SER A 398 -28.74 -14.65 -8.56
N ALA A 399 -28.73 -15.95 -8.26
CA ALA A 399 -28.58 -16.43 -6.89
C ALA A 399 -27.18 -16.14 -6.33
N SER A 400 -26.13 -16.32 -7.13
CA SER A 400 -24.75 -16.00 -6.74
C SER A 400 -24.59 -14.52 -6.41
N VAL A 401 -25.14 -13.62 -7.23
CA VAL A 401 -25.13 -12.18 -6.97
C VAL A 401 -25.88 -11.85 -5.67
N ALA A 402 -27.04 -12.45 -5.44
CA ALA A 402 -27.79 -12.26 -4.20
C ALA A 402 -26.99 -12.73 -2.96
N CYS A 403 -26.29 -13.88 -3.07
CA CYS A 403 -25.41 -14.39 -2.02
C CYS A 403 -24.22 -13.46 -1.76
N ILE A 404 -23.63 -12.84 -2.79
CA ILE A 404 -22.55 -11.86 -2.63
C ILE A 404 -23.04 -10.62 -1.87
N VAL A 405 -24.23 -10.10 -2.21
CA VAL A 405 -24.82 -8.96 -1.48
C VAL A 405 -25.13 -9.33 -0.04
N PHE A 406 -25.59 -10.56 0.22
CA PHE A 406 -25.78 -11.03 1.58
C PHE A 406 -24.45 -11.20 2.33
N SER A 407 -23.40 -11.69 1.65
CA SER A 407 -22.05 -11.77 2.21
C SER A 407 -21.53 -10.39 2.61
N LEU A 408 -21.76 -9.36 1.79
CA LEU A 408 -21.50 -7.97 2.13
C LEU A 408 -22.24 -7.56 3.43
N CYS A 409 -23.55 -7.79 3.50
CA CYS A 409 -24.34 -7.44 4.68
C CYS A 409 -23.83 -8.15 5.95
N TYR A 410 -23.45 -9.42 5.83
CA TYR A 410 -22.86 -10.20 6.91
C TYR A 410 -21.52 -9.64 7.36
N GLN A 411 -20.63 -9.34 6.42
CA GLN A 411 -19.31 -8.78 6.73
C GLN A 411 -19.39 -7.39 7.37
N ILE A 412 -20.30 -6.51 6.91
CA ILE A 412 -20.56 -5.22 7.57
C ILE A 412 -21.04 -5.44 9.01
N PHE A 413 -21.98 -6.35 9.21
CA PHE A 413 -22.50 -6.66 10.54
C PHE A 413 -21.39 -7.17 11.48
N GLU A 414 -20.54 -8.09 11.01
CA GLU A 414 -19.39 -8.60 11.76
C GLU A 414 -18.37 -7.49 12.06
N ALA A 415 -18.07 -6.61 11.09
CA ALA A 415 -17.16 -5.48 11.30
C ALA A 415 -17.69 -4.53 12.39
N ILE A 416 -19.00 -4.28 12.42
CA ILE A 416 -19.64 -3.39 13.41
C ILE A 416 -19.68 -4.06 14.79
N ILE A 417 -20.16 -5.29 14.88
CA ILE A 417 -20.46 -5.96 16.16
C ILE A 417 -19.22 -6.64 16.75
N SER A 418 -18.56 -7.49 15.97
CA SER A 418 -17.44 -8.30 16.43
C SER A 418 -16.15 -7.49 16.52
N GLN A 419 -15.88 -6.65 15.51
CA GLN A 419 -14.64 -5.86 15.44
C GLN A 419 -14.79 -4.45 16.04
N ARG A 420 -16.02 -4.04 16.42
CA ARG A 420 -16.32 -2.71 16.97
C ARG A 420 -15.84 -1.57 16.07
N ASN A 421 -15.99 -1.75 14.76
CA ASN A 421 -15.56 -0.76 13.77
C ASN A 421 -16.56 0.39 13.68
N PHE A 422 -16.36 1.41 14.50
CA PHE A 422 -17.21 2.60 14.54
C PHE A 422 -17.21 3.40 13.22
N THR A 423 -16.14 3.31 12.41
CA THR A 423 -16.09 4.01 11.13
C THR A 423 -17.08 3.40 10.14
N VAL A 424 -17.11 2.07 10.06
CA VAL A 424 -18.06 1.33 9.21
C VAL A 424 -19.50 1.56 9.69
N LEU A 425 -19.72 1.64 11.01
CA LEU A 425 -21.03 1.98 11.57
C LEU A 425 -21.52 3.36 11.14
N GLU A 426 -20.66 4.39 11.23
CA GLU A 426 -21.00 5.74 10.79
C GLU A 426 -21.28 5.80 9.28
N GLN A 427 -20.47 5.10 8.47
CA GLN A 427 -20.71 4.98 7.03
C GLN A 427 -22.05 4.28 6.74
N CYS A 428 -22.38 3.22 7.49
CA CYS A 428 -23.64 2.50 7.36
C CYS A 428 -24.84 3.38 7.73
N ARG A 429 -24.75 4.17 8.82
CA ARG A 429 -25.77 5.15 9.21
C ARG A 429 -25.99 6.21 8.15
N SER A 430 -24.89 6.78 7.63
CA SER A 430 -24.95 7.78 6.56
C SER A 430 -25.57 7.22 5.28
N LEU A 431 -25.27 5.96 4.95
CA LEU A 431 -25.81 5.30 3.75
C LEU A 431 -27.31 5.00 3.88
N LEU A 432 -27.74 4.52 5.05
CA LEU A 432 -29.13 4.19 5.33
C LEU A 432 -29.98 5.40 5.71
N ASN A 433 -29.37 6.58 5.83
CA ASN A 433 -29.98 7.81 6.33
C ASN A 433 -30.67 7.60 7.70
N GLU A 434 -29.96 6.91 8.59
CA GLU A 434 -30.42 6.52 9.92
C GLU A 434 -29.84 7.41 11.03
N SER A 435 -30.48 7.37 12.20
CA SER A 435 -30.03 8.14 13.36
C SER A 435 -28.70 7.65 13.94
N ASN A 436 -28.04 8.51 14.73
CA ASN A 436 -26.81 8.16 15.46
C ASN A 436 -27.00 7.08 16.54
N GLU A 437 -28.25 6.70 16.84
CA GLU A 437 -28.59 5.62 17.76
C GLU A 437 -28.71 4.27 17.05
N TYR A 438 -28.82 4.26 15.72
CA TYR A 438 -29.00 3.05 14.94
C TYR A 438 -27.79 2.12 15.05
N ILE A 439 -28.03 0.86 15.36
CA ILE A 439 -27.06 -0.23 15.31
C ILE A 439 -27.77 -1.41 14.65
N PRO A 440 -27.24 -1.99 13.57
CA PRO A 440 -27.90 -3.11 12.89
C PRO A 440 -28.01 -4.30 13.84
N HIS A 441 -29.19 -4.92 13.91
CA HIS A 441 -29.45 -6.08 14.77
C HIS A 441 -29.03 -7.39 14.10
N SER A 442 -29.07 -7.47 12.77
CA SER A 442 -28.65 -8.65 12.02
C SER A 442 -28.24 -8.33 10.58
N ALA A 443 -27.49 -9.25 9.96
CA ALA A 443 -27.19 -9.20 8.53
C ALA A 443 -28.45 -9.23 7.64
N HIS A 444 -29.51 -9.93 8.07
CA HIS A 444 -30.78 -10.01 7.34
C HIS A 444 -31.52 -8.66 7.33
N GLU A 445 -31.46 -7.93 8.46
CA GLU A 445 -32.02 -6.58 8.54
C GLU A 445 -31.32 -5.63 7.55
N LEU A 446 -29.97 -5.65 7.53
CA LEU A 446 -29.20 -4.87 6.56
C LEU A 446 -29.57 -5.26 5.12
N CYS A 447 -29.64 -6.55 4.83
CA CYS A 447 -30.04 -7.05 3.50
C CYS A 447 -31.45 -6.58 3.10
N SER A 448 -32.40 -6.55 4.04
CA SER A 448 -33.78 -6.09 3.77
C SER A 448 -33.85 -4.62 3.35
N ARG A 449 -32.90 -3.81 3.83
CA ARG A 449 -32.79 -2.38 3.54
C ARG A 449 -31.97 -2.11 2.28
N LEU A 450 -30.91 -2.89 2.07
CA LEU A 450 -29.96 -2.68 1.00
C LEU A 450 -30.28 -3.43 -0.29
N LEU A 451 -31.05 -4.51 -0.26
CA LEU A 451 -31.31 -5.35 -1.43
C LEU A 451 -32.82 -5.48 -1.69
N THR A 452 -33.24 -4.96 -2.84
CA THR A 452 -34.55 -5.26 -3.43
C THR A 452 -34.38 -6.29 -4.54
N THR A 453 -35.04 -7.44 -4.41
CA THR A 453 -35.06 -8.47 -5.44
C THR A 453 -36.40 -8.47 -6.16
N CYS A 454 -36.41 -8.76 -7.46
CA CYS A 454 -37.63 -8.84 -8.26
C CYS A 454 -37.63 -10.09 -9.14
N TYR A 455 -38.64 -10.94 -9.02
CA TYR A 455 -38.91 -12.00 -10.00
C TYR A 455 -39.85 -11.43 -11.07
N MET A 456 -39.42 -11.39 -12.33
CA MET A 456 -40.22 -10.90 -13.45
C MET A 456 -40.64 -12.10 -14.29
N SER A 457 -41.91 -12.49 -14.17
CA SER A 457 -42.42 -13.69 -14.81
C SER A 457 -42.87 -13.42 -16.25
N THR A 458 -42.80 -14.45 -17.08
CA THR A 458 -43.42 -14.49 -18.41
C THR A 458 -44.31 -15.71 -18.52
N GLU A 459 -45.11 -15.82 -19.58
CA GLU A 459 -45.93 -17.01 -19.87
C GLU A 459 -45.12 -18.32 -19.91
N ASN A 460 -43.81 -18.24 -20.20
CA ASN A 460 -42.90 -19.37 -20.27
C ASN A 460 -42.21 -19.69 -18.94
N SER A 461 -42.51 -18.93 -17.88
CA SER A 461 -41.84 -19.07 -16.58
C SER A 461 -42.40 -20.22 -15.77
N SER A 462 -41.51 -21.09 -15.26
CA SER A 462 -41.93 -22.22 -14.43
C SER A 462 -42.26 -21.81 -12.99
N ALA A 463 -43.18 -22.54 -12.34
CA ALA A 463 -43.43 -22.38 -10.91
C ALA A 463 -42.18 -22.70 -10.04
N TYR A 464 -41.28 -23.56 -10.55
CA TYR A 464 -40.06 -23.95 -9.85
C TYR A 464 -39.06 -22.79 -9.75
N THR A 465 -38.79 -22.08 -10.84
CA THR A 465 -37.89 -20.91 -10.86
C THR A 465 -38.41 -19.80 -9.96
N ARG A 466 -39.71 -19.52 -10.03
CA ARG A 466 -40.42 -18.59 -9.15
C ARG A 466 -40.25 -18.95 -7.67
N SER A 467 -40.53 -20.21 -7.32
CA SER A 467 -40.39 -20.71 -5.95
C SER A 467 -38.94 -20.61 -5.45
N ARG A 468 -37.95 -20.96 -6.29
CA ARG A 468 -36.53 -20.83 -5.92
C ARG A 468 -36.13 -19.40 -5.61
N ALA A 469 -36.54 -18.43 -6.45
CA ALA A 469 -36.27 -17.02 -6.22
C ALA A 469 -36.88 -16.53 -4.91
N SER A 470 -38.16 -16.83 -4.68
CA SER A 470 -38.87 -16.44 -3.45
C SER A 470 -38.23 -17.03 -2.18
N ARG A 471 -37.89 -18.33 -2.18
CA ARG A 471 -37.23 -18.97 -1.02
C ARG A 471 -35.85 -18.39 -0.74
N LEU A 472 -35.06 -18.09 -1.78
CA LEU A 472 -33.74 -17.49 -1.59
C LEU A 472 -33.86 -16.07 -1.03
N ALA A 473 -34.77 -15.26 -1.60
CA ALA A 473 -35.02 -13.90 -1.14
C ALA A 473 -35.47 -13.87 0.34
N GLN A 474 -36.30 -14.82 0.75
CA GLN A 474 -36.71 -15.01 2.15
C GLN A 474 -35.52 -15.44 3.02
N ALA A 475 -34.69 -16.37 2.56
CA ALA A 475 -33.55 -16.88 3.31
C ALA A 475 -32.48 -15.80 3.59
N ILE A 476 -32.25 -14.88 2.65
CA ILE A 476 -31.29 -13.77 2.84
C ILE A 476 -31.93 -12.52 3.45
N GLY A 477 -33.25 -12.47 3.56
CA GLY A 477 -33.99 -11.33 4.10
C GLY A 477 -34.17 -10.14 3.16
N SER A 478 -33.98 -10.29 1.84
CA SER A 478 -34.14 -9.19 0.88
C SER A 478 -35.61 -8.77 0.71
N LYS A 479 -35.86 -7.50 0.35
CA LYS A 479 -37.21 -7.05 -0.02
C LYS A 479 -37.59 -7.63 -1.39
N HIS A 480 -38.45 -8.65 -1.42
CA HIS A 480 -38.81 -9.36 -2.64
C HIS A 480 -40.08 -8.82 -3.28
N LEU A 481 -40.02 -8.56 -4.58
CA LEU A 481 -41.13 -8.19 -5.44
C LEU A 481 -41.36 -9.29 -6.48
N GLU A 482 -42.60 -9.39 -6.93
CA GLU A 482 -42.97 -10.24 -8.05
C GLU A 482 -43.85 -9.44 -9.02
N ILE A 483 -43.51 -9.49 -10.31
CA ILE A 483 -44.17 -8.76 -11.39
C ILE A 483 -44.53 -9.73 -12.52
#